data_AF-A0A0K8VQ88-F1
#
_entry.id   AF-A0A0K8VQ88-F1
#
_cell.length_a   1.000
_cell.length_b   1.000
_cell.length_c   1.000
_cell.angle_alpha   90.00
_cell.angle_beta   90.00
_cell.angle_gamma   90.00
#
_symmetry.space_group_name_H-M   'P 1'
#
loop_
_entity.id
_entity.type
_entity.pdbx_description
1 polymer ?
#
loop_
_entity_poly.entity_id
_entity_poly.type
_entity_poly.pdbx_seq_one_letter_code
_entity_poly.pdbx_strand_id
1 'polypeptide(L)'
;MTTQAHTTPKMSAARSQLLAALLIFASLLVSQVATQDVSTQNEFAPRVTATCKSGTMNIKVKFNGPYTGAVHARDHRNAACMAMGDGSDAVGFSINLLAKQGAPDYCGVLVSNRTEERSIQLAVRVHKTLELADDKFYVITCGKSGFGRDDNSHVILKFF
;
A
#
# COMPACT_ATOMS: atom_id res chain seq x y z
N MET A 1 87.84 -32.18 15.54
CA MET A 1 87.75 -30.71 15.36
C MET A 1 86.87 -30.44 14.16
N THR A 2 85.78 -29.68 14.16
CA THR A 2 84.85 -29.14 15.17
C THR A 2 83.72 -28.58 14.30
N THR A 3 82.47 -28.96 14.60
CA THR A 3 81.25 -28.62 13.86
C THR A 3 80.93 -27.12 13.96
N GLN A 4 80.58 -26.46 12.85
CA GLN A 4 79.94 -25.14 12.85
C GLN A 4 78.44 -25.29 12.55
N ALA A 5 77.59 -24.67 13.36
CA ALA A 5 76.21 -24.35 13.05
C ALA A 5 75.94 -22.90 13.48
N HIS A 6 75.74 -22.03 12.50
CA HIS A 6 75.40 -20.63 12.71
C HIS A 6 73.91 -20.45 12.37
N THR A 7 73.10 -20.27 13.39
CA THR A 7 71.66 -19.97 13.29
C THR A 7 71.48 -18.47 13.05
N THR A 8 70.70 -18.07 12.04
CA THR A 8 70.25 -16.68 11.82
C THR A 8 68.72 -16.56 12.01
N PRO A 9 68.21 -15.41 12.51
CA PRO A 9 66.85 -15.30 13.01
C PRO A 9 65.82 -14.91 11.93
N LYS A 10 64.62 -15.47 12.08
CA LYS A 10 63.40 -15.21 11.31
C LYS A 10 62.88 -13.78 11.58
N MET A 11 63.15 -12.81 10.71
CA MET A 11 62.69 -11.42 10.90
C MET A 11 61.85 -10.84 9.75
N SER A 12 61.39 -11.69 8.81
CA SER A 12 60.61 -11.26 7.62
C SER A 12 59.10 -11.58 7.74
N ALA A 13 58.72 -12.62 8.48
CA ALA A 13 57.33 -13.09 8.50
C ALA A 13 56.35 -12.17 9.27
N ALA A 14 56.80 -11.53 10.37
CA ALA A 14 55.94 -10.74 11.25
C ALA A 14 55.43 -9.44 10.59
N ARG A 15 56.26 -8.78 9.76
CA ARG A 15 55.85 -7.56 9.02
C ARG A 15 54.84 -7.86 7.93
N SER A 16 54.98 -9.00 7.25
CA SER A 16 54.05 -9.43 6.19
C SER A 16 52.68 -9.78 6.76
N GLN A 17 52.62 -10.45 7.93
CA GLN A 17 51.36 -10.78 8.58
C GLN A 17 50.61 -9.55 9.11
N LEU A 18 51.33 -8.53 9.60
CA LEU A 18 50.70 -7.29 10.08
C LEU A 18 50.06 -6.49 8.93
N LEU A 19 50.72 -6.44 7.76
CA LEU A 19 50.18 -5.79 6.56
C LEU A 19 48.97 -6.54 6.02
N ALA A 20 49.01 -7.88 6.00
CA ALA A 20 47.87 -8.70 5.61
C ALA A 20 46.67 -8.49 6.54
N ALA A 21 46.92 -8.43 7.86
CA ALA A 21 45.88 -8.16 8.85
C ALA A 21 45.28 -6.75 8.69
N LEU A 22 46.10 -5.72 8.42
CA LEU A 22 45.62 -4.37 8.16
C LEU A 22 44.77 -4.28 6.88
N LEU A 23 45.16 -4.98 5.81
CA LEU A 23 44.40 -5.02 4.56
C LEU A 23 43.07 -5.74 4.72
N ILE A 24 43.04 -6.84 5.48
CA ILE A 24 41.80 -7.55 5.81
C ILE A 24 40.89 -6.63 6.65
N PHE A 25 41.42 -5.97 7.69
CA PHE A 25 40.63 -5.07 8.54
C PHE A 25 40.09 -3.86 7.76
N ALA A 26 40.87 -3.30 6.84
CA ALA A 26 40.43 -2.24 5.94
C ALA A 26 39.32 -2.71 4.99
N SER A 27 39.36 -3.95 4.49
CA SER A 27 38.30 -4.51 3.64
C SER A 27 36.97 -4.76 4.39
N LEU A 28 37.04 -5.12 5.68
CA LEU A 28 35.86 -5.23 6.55
C LEU A 28 35.19 -3.88 6.81
N LEU A 29 35.97 -2.78 6.90
CA LEU A 29 35.43 -1.43 7.09
C LEU A 29 34.72 -0.86 5.86
N VAL A 30 34.99 -1.38 4.66
CA VAL A 30 34.41 -0.91 3.38
C VAL A 30 33.15 -1.68 2.98
N SER A 31 32.77 -2.73 3.71
CA SER A 31 31.53 -3.47 3.46
C SER A 31 30.31 -2.71 4.02
N GLN A 32 30.01 -1.56 3.44
CA GLN A 32 28.70 -0.93 3.58
C GLN A 32 27.71 -1.76 2.77
N VAL A 33 26.97 -2.66 3.43
CA VAL A 33 25.78 -3.27 2.82
C VAL A 33 24.77 -2.15 2.63
N ALA A 34 24.74 -1.56 1.44
CA ALA A 34 23.65 -0.71 1.03
C ALA A 34 22.44 -1.62 0.81
N THR A 35 21.63 -1.81 1.84
CA THR A 35 20.24 -2.24 1.66
C THR A 35 19.56 -1.13 0.86
N GLN A 36 19.53 -1.26 -0.46
CA GLN A 36 18.61 -0.48 -1.29
C GLN A 36 17.21 -0.95 -0.90
N ASP A 37 16.57 -0.17 -0.04
CA ASP A 37 15.17 -0.37 0.29
C ASP A 37 14.37 -0.05 -0.98
N VAL A 38 13.95 -1.10 -1.71
CA VAL A 38 13.09 -1.01 -2.90
C VAL A 38 11.65 -0.68 -2.45
N SER A 39 11.48 0.26 -1.54
CA SER A 39 10.19 0.57 -0.91
C SER A 39 9.70 2.00 -1.17
N THR A 40 10.46 2.82 -1.90
CA THR A 40 10.05 4.22 -2.18
C THR A 40 9.55 4.48 -3.60
N GLN A 41 9.67 3.54 -4.54
CA GLN A 41 9.24 3.76 -5.94
C GLN A 41 7.90 3.14 -6.35
N ASN A 42 7.27 2.31 -5.53
CA ASN A 42 5.99 1.71 -5.92
C ASN A 42 5.06 1.41 -4.74
N GLU A 43 4.99 2.33 -3.78
CA GLU A 43 4.01 2.23 -2.70
C GLU A 43 2.59 2.18 -3.28
N PHE A 44 1.81 1.17 -2.89
CA PHE A 44 0.42 1.05 -3.29
C PHE A 44 -0.44 2.12 -2.61
N ALA A 45 -0.53 3.28 -3.26
CA ALA A 45 -1.22 4.47 -2.77
C ALA A 45 -2.36 4.90 -3.73
N PRO A 46 -3.48 4.17 -3.77
CA PRO A 46 -4.63 4.52 -4.60
C PRO A 46 -5.30 5.82 -4.11
N ARG A 47 -5.75 6.64 -5.06
CA ARG A 47 -6.49 7.89 -4.80
C ARG A 47 -7.96 7.67 -5.09
N VAL A 48 -8.78 7.73 -4.04
CA VAL A 48 -10.23 7.51 -4.14
C VAL A 48 -10.96 8.86 -4.24
N THR A 49 -11.84 8.94 -5.23
CA THR A 49 -12.80 10.05 -5.38
C THR A 49 -14.20 9.46 -5.50
N ALA A 50 -15.20 10.15 -4.98
CA ALA A 50 -16.59 9.77 -5.15
C ALA A 50 -17.50 10.97 -5.28
N THR A 51 -18.63 10.77 -5.93
CA THR A 51 -19.68 11.79 -6.11
C THR A 51 -21.03 11.15 -5.85
N CYS A 52 -21.80 11.75 -4.95
CA CYS A 52 -23.11 11.23 -4.59
C CYS A 52 -24.19 12.08 -5.26
N LYS A 53 -25.03 11.44 -6.07
CA LYS A 53 -26.14 12.10 -6.76
C LYS A 53 -27.36 11.19 -6.77
N SER A 54 -28.50 11.72 -6.32
CA SER A 54 -29.79 11.02 -6.36
C SER A 54 -29.77 9.60 -5.78
N GLY A 55 -29.09 9.42 -4.63
CA GLY A 55 -29.00 8.11 -3.98
C GLY A 55 -28.01 7.13 -4.61
N THR A 56 -27.23 7.55 -5.61
CA THR A 56 -26.14 6.77 -6.20
C THR A 56 -24.79 7.39 -5.86
N MET A 57 -23.84 6.57 -5.44
CA MET A 57 -22.44 6.95 -5.24
C MET A 57 -21.62 6.49 -6.44
N ASN A 58 -21.08 7.42 -7.23
CA ASN A 58 -20.13 7.13 -8.29
C ASN A 58 -18.74 7.17 -7.69
N ILE A 59 -18.00 6.06 -7.75
CA ILE A 59 -16.66 5.91 -7.16
C ILE A 59 -15.66 5.82 -8.31
N LYS A 60 -14.56 6.55 -8.19
CA LYS A 60 -13.40 6.46 -9.09
C LYS A 60 -12.13 6.37 -8.27
N VAL A 61 -11.38 5.29 -8.48
CA VAL A 61 -10.08 5.04 -7.86
C VAL A 61 -9.01 5.21 -8.93
N LYS A 62 -8.05 6.11 -8.68
CA LYS A 62 -6.91 6.33 -9.57
C LYS A 62 -5.64 5.76 -8.95
N PHE A 63 -4.86 5.06 -9.76
CA PHE A 63 -3.60 4.42 -9.39
C PHE A 63 -2.42 5.21 -10.00
N ASN A 64 -1.20 4.82 -9.63
CA ASN A 64 0.03 5.41 -10.18
C ASN A 64 0.54 4.67 -11.44
N GLY A 65 -0.14 3.59 -11.84
CA GLY A 65 0.19 2.78 -13.00
C GLY A 65 -0.92 1.77 -13.31
N PRO A 66 -0.69 0.84 -14.25
CA PRO A 66 -1.63 -0.22 -14.62
C PRO A 66 -2.11 -1.00 -13.41
N TYR A 67 -3.43 -1.18 -13.29
CA TYR A 67 -4.03 -1.87 -12.16
C TYR A 67 -4.91 -3.03 -12.62
N THR A 68 -4.71 -4.21 -12.00
CA THR A 68 -5.45 -5.44 -12.29
C THR A 68 -6.07 -6.08 -11.04
N GLY A 69 -6.06 -5.38 -9.90
CA GLY A 69 -6.62 -5.88 -8.64
C GLY A 69 -8.16 -5.82 -8.62
N ALA A 70 -8.73 -5.81 -7.41
CA ALA A 70 -10.17 -5.69 -7.20
C ALA A 70 -10.50 -4.48 -6.30
N VAL A 71 -11.53 -3.74 -6.67
CA VAL A 71 -12.12 -2.68 -5.85
C VAL A 71 -13.55 -3.07 -5.53
N HIS A 72 -13.93 -3.12 -4.24
CA HIS A 72 -15.28 -3.53 -3.87
C HIS A 72 -15.73 -2.97 -2.52
N ALA A 73 -17.04 -2.97 -2.30
CA ALA A 73 -17.59 -2.75 -0.97
C ALA A 73 -17.21 -3.91 -0.04
N ARG A 74 -16.80 -3.62 1.19
CA ARG A 74 -16.38 -4.62 2.18
C ARG A 74 -17.47 -5.67 2.36
N ASP A 75 -17.08 -6.95 2.35
CA ASP A 75 -17.97 -8.12 2.48
C ASP A 75 -19.01 -8.31 1.36
N HIS A 76 -19.08 -7.42 0.38
CA HIS A 76 -20.02 -7.48 -0.75
C HIS A 76 -19.25 -7.60 -2.09
N ARG A 77 -18.95 -8.85 -2.48
CA ARG A 77 -18.13 -9.18 -3.68
C ARG A 77 -18.97 -9.63 -4.89
N ASN A 78 -20.06 -8.91 -5.19
CA ASN A 78 -20.91 -9.17 -6.35
C ASN A 78 -20.71 -8.09 -7.43
N ALA A 79 -21.25 -8.32 -8.64
CA ALA A 79 -21.06 -7.42 -9.78
C ALA A 79 -21.60 -5.99 -9.57
N ALA A 80 -22.58 -5.78 -8.69
CA ALA A 80 -23.11 -4.45 -8.38
C ALA A 80 -22.20 -3.68 -7.40
N CYS A 81 -21.39 -4.39 -6.62
CA CYS A 81 -20.61 -3.83 -5.51
C CYS A 81 -19.10 -3.91 -5.74
N MET A 82 -18.66 -4.35 -6.92
CA MET A 82 -17.26 -4.60 -7.25
C MET A 82 -16.94 -4.20 -8.69
N ALA A 83 -15.71 -3.73 -8.89
CA ALA A 83 -15.09 -3.62 -10.20
C ALA A 83 -13.68 -4.22 -10.18
N MET A 84 -13.27 -4.81 -11.30
CA MET A 84 -11.93 -5.35 -11.49
C MET A 84 -11.08 -4.35 -12.28
N GLY A 85 -9.80 -4.31 -11.95
CA GLY A 85 -8.82 -3.62 -12.78
C GLY A 85 -8.67 -4.31 -14.13
N ASP A 86 -8.64 -3.51 -15.19
CA ASP A 86 -8.52 -3.92 -16.59
C ASP A 86 -7.12 -3.64 -17.17
N GLY A 87 -6.17 -3.21 -16.34
CA GLY A 87 -4.84 -2.76 -16.75
C GLY A 87 -4.75 -1.25 -17.02
N SER A 88 -5.85 -0.50 -16.92
CA SER A 88 -5.78 0.97 -16.92
C SER A 88 -5.29 1.52 -15.58
N ASP A 89 -5.09 2.85 -15.51
CA ASP A 89 -4.68 3.56 -14.30
C ASP A 89 -5.87 3.98 -13.41
N ALA A 90 -7.10 3.59 -13.76
CA ALA A 90 -8.28 3.96 -13.01
C ALA A 90 -9.40 2.91 -13.06
N VAL A 91 -10.09 2.73 -11.94
CA VAL A 91 -11.28 1.88 -11.85
C VAL A 91 -12.45 2.74 -11.40
N GLY A 92 -13.59 2.62 -12.10
CA GLY A 92 -14.80 3.36 -11.79
C GLY A 92 -16.02 2.45 -11.74
N PHE A 93 -16.89 2.65 -10.75
CA PHE A 93 -18.16 1.95 -10.63
C PHE A 93 -19.13 2.73 -9.73
N SER A 94 -20.40 2.33 -9.72
CA SER A 94 -21.44 3.01 -8.96
C SER A 94 -22.12 2.09 -7.96
N ILE A 95 -22.47 2.62 -6.80
CA ILE A 95 -23.19 1.90 -5.75
C ILE A 95 -24.53 2.60 -5.50
N ASN A 96 -25.59 1.80 -5.42
CA ASN A 96 -26.90 2.26 -4.97
C ASN A 96 -26.91 2.41 -3.44
N LEU A 97 -27.00 3.65 -2.94
CA LEU A 97 -27.05 3.92 -1.51
C LEU A 97 -28.44 3.70 -0.91
N LEU A 98 -29.46 3.58 -1.75
CA LEU A 98 -30.86 3.41 -1.34
C LEU A 98 -31.29 1.93 -1.33
N ALA A 99 -30.43 1.02 -1.80
CA ALA A 99 -30.68 -0.40 -1.78
C ALA A 99 -30.95 -0.88 -0.34
N LYS A 100 -31.98 -1.72 -0.18
CA LYS A 100 -32.35 -2.33 1.11
C LYS A 100 -31.60 -3.64 1.30
N GLN A 101 -31.32 -4.01 2.54
CA GLN A 101 -30.73 -5.30 2.86
C GLN A 101 -31.56 -6.44 2.24
N GLY A 102 -30.88 -7.37 1.56
CA GLY A 102 -31.51 -8.47 0.81
C GLY A 102 -31.72 -8.18 -0.68
N ALA A 103 -31.62 -6.92 -1.12
CA ALA A 103 -31.60 -6.60 -2.54
C ALA A 103 -30.26 -7.03 -3.20
N PRO A 104 -30.27 -7.44 -4.48
CA PRO A 104 -29.06 -7.90 -5.17
C PRO A 104 -27.98 -6.81 -5.32
N ASP A 105 -28.38 -5.55 -5.31
CA ASP A 105 -27.53 -4.37 -5.40
C ASP A 105 -27.21 -3.73 -4.03
N TYR A 106 -27.53 -4.43 -2.93
CA TYR A 106 -27.16 -3.98 -1.59
C TYR A 106 -25.67 -4.23 -1.31
N CYS A 107 -24.93 -3.14 -1.15
CA CYS A 107 -23.47 -3.14 -0.94
C CYS A 107 -23.04 -2.82 0.50
N GLY A 108 -23.86 -3.16 1.50
CA GLY A 108 -23.49 -2.96 2.91
C GLY A 108 -23.56 -1.50 3.37
N VAL A 109 -24.52 -0.74 2.83
CA VAL A 109 -24.67 0.69 3.12
C VAL A 109 -25.06 0.88 4.58
N LEU A 110 -24.26 1.64 5.32
CA LEU A 110 -24.51 2.05 6.70
C LEU A 110 -25.28 3.36 6.69
N VAL A 111 -26.41 3.42 7.40
CA VAL A 111 -27.23 4.63 7.49
C VAL A 111 -27.15 5.18 8.91
N SER A 112 -26.76 6.43 9.04
CA SER A 112 -26.81 7.15 10.31
C SER A 112 -28.24 7.60 10.59
N ASN A 113 -28.87 7.04 11.63
CA ASN A 113 -30.23 7.45 12.02
C ASN A 113 -30.31 8.91 12.51
N ARG A 114 -29.18 9.53 12.86
CA ARG A 114 -29.12 10.91 13.34
C ARG A 114 -28.98 11.92 12.21
N THR A 115 -28.12 11.62 11.22
CA THR A 115 -27.74 12.57 10.16
C THR A 115 -28.30 12.19 8.79
N GLU A 116 -28.93 11.02 8.68
CA GLU A 116 -29.36 10.39 7.41
C GLU A 116 -28.21 10.18 6.41
N GLU A 117 -26.95 10.34 6.85
CA GLU A 117 -25.75 10.08 6.07
C GLU A 117 -25.67 8.59 5.75
N ARG A 118 -25.20 8.30 4.53
CA ARG A 118 -25.04 6.95 4.02
C ARG A 118 -23.58 6.69 3.74
N SER A 119 -23.02 5.69 4.41
CA SER A 119 -21.61 5.35 4.31
C SER A 119 -21.41 3.95 3.76
N ILE A 120 -20.30 3.75 3.06
CA ILE A 120 -19.81 2.42 2.69
C ILE A 120 -18.38 2.25 3.18
N GLN A 121 -17.99 1.00 3.39
CA GLN A 121 -16.59 0.63 3.53
C GLN A 121 -16.10 0.11 2.17
N LEU A 122 -15.11 0.75 1.59
CA LEU A 122 -14.49 0.37 0.32
C LEU A 122 -13.17 -0.35 0.58
N ALA A 123 -12.98 -1.52 -0.01
CA ALA A 123 -11.71 -2.22 -0.06
C ALA A 123 -11.08 -2.05 -1.45
N VAL A 124 -9.82 -1.63 -1.49
CA VAL A 124 -9.00 -1.52 -2.69
C VAL A 124 -7.88 -2.52 -2.54
N ARG A 125 -7.96 -3.63 -3.28
CA ARG A 125 -7.06 -4.77 -3.14
C ARG A 125 -5.96 -4.77 -4.19
N VAL A 126 -4.76 -5.17 -3.82
CA VAL A 126 -3.66 -5.32 -4.78
C VAL A 126 -3.91 -6.52 -5.71
N HIS A 127 -4.43 -7.62 -5.14
CA HIS A 127 -4.75 -8.85 -5.88
C HIS A 127 -6.26 -9.02 -6.07
N LYS A 128 -6.66 -9.76 -7.12
CA LYS A 128 -8.07 -9.98 -7.47
C LYS A 128 -8.85 -10.74 -6.39
N THR A 129 -8.19 -11.71 -5.74
CA THR A 129 -8.84 -12.67 -4.84
C THR A 129 -8.25 -12.70 -3.44
N LEU A 130 -6.97 -12.38 -3.30
CA LEU A 130 -6.23 -12.54 -2.04
C LEU A 130 -6.32 -11.25 -1.24
N GLU A 131 -6.45 -11.39 0.07
CA GLU A 131 -6.38 -10.28 1.00
C GLU A 131 -4.93 -10.12 1.44
N LEU A 132 -4.32 -8.98 1.11
CA LEU A 132 -2.92 -8.71 1.39
C LEU A 132 -2.79 -7.61 2.43
N ALA A 133 -1.64 -7.57 3.11
CA ALA A 133 -1.35 -6.53 4.10
C ALA A 133 -1.35 -5.12 3.49
N ASP A 134 -1.09 -5.02 2.18
CA ASP A 134 -1.04 -3.76 1.44
C ASP A 134 -2.43 -3.28 0.98
N ASP A 135 -3.48 -4.08 1.14
CA ASP A 135 -4.84 -3.68 0.78
C ASP A 135 -5.24 -2.41 1.55
N LYS A 136 -5.91 -1.49 0.86
CA LYS A 136 -6.34 -0.21 1.45
C LYS A 136 -7.84 -0.21 1.68
N PHE A 137 -8.25 0.29 2.84
CA PHE A 137 -9.66 0.39 3.22
C PHE A 137 -10.05 1.84 3.44
N TYR A 138 -11.20 2.24 2.90
CA TYR A 138 -11.73 3.59 2.98
C TYR A 138 -13.16 3.56 3.51
N VAL A 139 -13.55 4.60 4.23
CA VAL A 139 -14.97 4.86 4.54
C VAL A 139 -15.39 6.07 3.72
N ILE A 140 -16.37 5.88 2.84
CA ILE A 140 -16.91 6.96 2.01
C ILE A 140 -18.32 7.26 2.50
N THR A 141 -18.55 8.50 2.92
CA THR A 141 -19.83 8.95 3.45
C THR A 141 -20.45 9.97 2.51
N CYS A 142 -21.68 9.72 2.09
CA CYS A 142 -22.54 10.67 1.40
C CYS A 142 -23.50 11.30 2.39
N GLY A 143 -23.35 12.60 2.61
CA GLY A 143 -24.32 13.40 3.35
C GLY A 143 -25.35 14.08 2.44
N LYS A 144 -26.35 14.69 3.06
CA LYS A 144 -27.30 15.58 2.40
C LYS A 144 -26.59 16.90 2.05
N SER A 145 -26.82 17.42 0.84
CA SER A 145 -26.31 18.74 0.43
C SER A 145 -26.67 19.79 1.48
N GLY A 146 -25.68 20.44 2.10
CA GLY A 146 -25.86 21.50 3.10
C GLY A 146 -25.31 21.20 4.50
N PHE A 147 -24.84 19.99 4.79
CA PHE A 147 -24.15 19.67 6.06
C PHE A 147 -22.63 19.61 5.83
N GLY A 148 -21.95 20.74 6.01
CA GLY A 148 -20.48 20.78 6.09
C GLY A 148 -20.05 20.25 7.45
N ARG A 149 -19.15 19.25 7.45
CA ARG A 149 -18.55 18.72 8.68
C ARG A 149 -17.12 19.25 8.76
N ASP A 150 -16.79 19.93 9.85
CA ASP A 150 -15.42 20.40 10.11
C ASP A 150 -14.48 19.22 10.46
N ASP A 151 -13.40 19.15 9.69
CA ASP A 151 -12.08 18.56 9.88
C ASP A 151 -11.87 17.41 10.88
N ASN A 152 -11.51 16.24 10.33
CA ASN A 152 -10.19 15.61 10.44
C ASN A 152 -10.29 14.10 10.13
N SER A 153 -9.55 13.64 9.11
CA SER A 153 -9.20 12.24 8.79
C SER A 153 -10.15 11.32 8.02
N HIS A 154 -11.27 11.79 7.45
CA HIS A 154 -12.03 10.99 6.47
C HIS A 154 -12.14 11.78 5.17
N VAL A 155 -11.86 11.13 4.04
CA VAL A 155 -11.90 11.73 2.69
C VAL A 155 -13.25 12.45 2.50
N ILE A 156 -13.25 13.79 2.64
CA ILE A 156 -14.42 14.65 2.43
C ILE A 156 -14.45 14.97 0.94
N LEU A 157 -15.50 14.52 0.25
CA LEU A 157 -15.70 14.82 -1.16
C LEU A 157 -16.71 15.95 -1.31
N LYS A 158 -16.25 17.02 -1.96
CA LYS A 158 -16.98 18.26 -2.19
C LYS A 158 -18.02 18.04 -3.31
N PHE A 159 -19.23 18.53 -3.10
CA PHE A 159 -20.33 18.51 -4.06
C PHE A 159 -20.33 19.80 -4.89
N PHE A 160 -20.72 19.70 -6.17
CA PHE A 160 -21.18 20.81 -7.00
C PHE A 160 -22.65 20.58 -7.35
#